data_AF-A0A4Y7RPE6-F1
#
_entry.id   AF-A0A4Y7RPE6-F1
#
_cell.length_a   1.000
_cell.length_b   1.000
_cell.length_c   1.000
_cell.angle_alpha   90.00
_cell.angle_beta   90.00
_cell.angle_gamma   90.00
#
_symmetry.space_group_name_H-M   'P 1'
#
loop_
_entity.id
_entity.type
_entity.pdbx_description
1 polymer ?
#
loop_
_entity_poly.entity_id
_entity_poly.type
_entity_poly.pdbx_seq_one_letter_code
_entity_poly.pdbx_strand_id
1 'polypeptide(L)'
;MTDPYEKFAYDYDEFGDISDYLGDEKNFCEAIFKKYNVKSVLDCACGTGQHLYMMNKLGMVVEGSDLYHSVKRTESNQYDICNKILLDDDYKNLLADAGFSKIHIYGDYEMHNYDKDSNWRIIIIAEK
;
A
#
# COMPACT_ATOMS: atom_id res chain seq x y z
N MET A 1 -2.12 25.67 11.19
CA MET A 1 -2.54 24.27 11.33
C MET A 1 -1.29 23.46 11.07
N THR A 2 -0.78 22.75 12.07
CA THR A 2 0.46 21.98 11.98
C THR A 2 0.23 20.77 11.07
N ASP A 3 1.13 20.53 10.12
CA ASP A 3 1.08 19.34 9.27
C ASP A 3 1.36 18.11 10.17
N PRO A 4 0.41 17.17 10.34
CA PRO A 4 0.63 16.00 11.19
C PRO A 4 1.79 15.13 10.69
N TYR A 5 2.25 15.31 9.45
CA TYR A 5 3.37 14.60 8.85
C TYR A 5 4.70 15.36 8.92
N GLU A 6 4.76 16.56 9.49
CA GLU A 6 5.97 17.39 9.57
C GLU A 6 7.13 16.69 10.30
N LYS A 7 6.82 15.84 11.30
CA LYS A 7 7.83 15.01 11.98
C LYS A 7 8.24 13.77 11.20
N PHE A 8 7.34 13.22 10.38
CA PHE A 8 7.69 12.12 9.50
C PHE A 8 8.57 12.62 8.33
N ALA A 9 8.40 13.88 7.90
CA ALA A 9 9.19 14.53 6.86
C ALA A 9 10.72 14.45 7.10
N TYR A 10 11.17 14.47 8.36
CA TYR A 10 12.59 14.35 8.71
C TYR A 10 13.21 12.99 8.34
N ASP A 11 12.47 11.89 8.49
CA ASP A 11 12.92 10.57 8.03
C ASP A 11 12.74 10.46 6.49
N TYR A 12 11.96 11.36 5.87
CA TYR A 12 11.72 11.35 4.43
C TYR A 12 12.71 12.14 3.58
N ASP A 13 13.43 13.10 4.17
CA ASP A 13 14.51 13.82 3.49
C ASP A 13 15.61 12.85 2.97
N GLU A 14 15.70 11.63 3.50
CA GLU A 14 16.60 10.57 2.99
C GLU A 14 16.12 9.91 1.69
N PHE A 15 14.83 9.95 1.34
CA PHE A 15 14.29 9.23 0.17
C PHE A 15 14.24 10.05 -1.13
N GLY A 16 14.49 11.37 -1.07
CA GLY A 16 14.45 12.26 -2.23
C GLY A 16 13.04 12.66 -2.67
N ASP A 17 12.90 13.22 -3.87
CA ASP A 17 11.62 13.69 -4.40
C ASP A 17 10.64 12.54 -4.67
N ILE A 18 9.34 12.74 -4.40
CA ILE A 18 8.29 11.71 -4.61
C ILE A 18 8.30 11.19 -6.06
N SER A 19 8.57 12.07 -7.03
CA SER A 19 8.63 11.70 -8.45
C SER A 19 9.75 10.72 -8.76
N ASP A 20 10.88 10.88 -8.08
CA ASP A 20 12.08 10.07 -8.28
C ASP A 20 11.93 8.71 -7.58
N TYR A 21 11.09 8.67 -6.54
CA TYR A 21 10.93 7.51 -5.66
C TYR A 21 9.75 6.59 -6.00
N LEU A 22 8.61 7.14 -6.47
CA LEU A 22 7.34 6.38 -6.65
C LEU A 22 6.78 6.37 -8.08
N GLY A 23 7.51 6.96 -9.05
CA GLY A 23 7.30 6.86 -10.50
C GLY A 23 5.93 6.34 -10.98
N ASP A 24 5.94 5.13 -11.55
CA ASP A 24 4.75 4.48 -12.14
C ASP A 24 3.68 4.09 -11.11
N GLU A 25 4.07 3.83 -9.86
CA GLU A 25 3.14 3.47 -8.78
C GLU A 25 2.21 4.65 -8.45
N LYS A 26 2.75 5.88 -8.39
CA LYS A 26 1.93 7.09 -8.21
C LYS A 26 0.89 7.21 -9.32
N ASN A 27 1.31 7.04 -10.57
CA ASN A 27 0.42 7.17 -11.73
C ASN A 27 -0.67 6.10 -11.70
N PHE A 28 -0.30 4.87 -11.35
CA PHE A 28 -1.21 3.76 -11.16
C PHE A 28 -2.24 4.06 -10.06
N CYS A 29 -1.81 4.41 -8.86
CA CYS A 29 -2.69 4.74 -7.74
C CYS A 29 -3.64 5.88 -8.09
N GLU A 30 -3.13 6.96 -8.70
CA GLU A 30 -3.94 8.09 -9.12
C GLU A 30 -5.03 7.68 -10.14
N ALA A 31 -4.69 6.81 -11.10
CA ALA A 31 -5.65 6.29 -12.08
C ALA A 31 -6.73 5.42 -11.41
N ILE A 32 -6.35 4.52 -10.51
CA ILE A 32 -7.28 3.65 -9.77
C ILE A 32 -8.19 4.48 -8.86
N PHE A 33 -7.65 5.42 -8.09
CA PHE A 33 -8.44 6.24 -7.17
C PHE A 33 -9.49 7.06 -7.90
N LYS A 34 -9.14 7.61 -9.07
CA LYS A 34 -10.10 8.31 -9.94
C LYS A 34 -11.16 7.35 -10.51
N LYS A 35 -10.74 6.21 -11.07
CA LYS A 35 -11.64 5.24 -11.70
C LYS A 35 -12.70 4.70 -10.73
N TYR A 36 -12.29 4.39 -9.49
CA TYR A 36 -13.16 3.81 -8.47
C TYR A 36 -13.70 4.83 -7.45
N ASN A 37 -13.46 6.13 -7.67
CA ASN A 37 -13.87 7.22 -6.78
C ASN A 37 -13.47 6.98 -5.30
N VAL A 38 -12.24 6.50 -5.10
CA VAL A 38 -11.69 6.22 -3.77
C VAL A 38 -11.60 7.53 -2.97
N LYS A 39 -11.93 7.46 -1.68
CA LYS A 39 -11.90 8.61 -0.74
C LYS A 39 -10.94 8.38 0.42
N SER A 40 -10.79 7.13 0.84
CA SER A 40 -9.93 6.73 1.94
C SER A 40 -9.11 5.50 1.57
N VAL A 41 -7.90 5.42 2.09
CA VAL A 41 -6.98 4.29 1.87
C VAL A 41 -6.40 3.83 3.19
N LEU A 42 -6.34 2.51 3.38
CA LEU A 42 -5.58 1.86 4.44
C LEU A 42 -4.30 1.26 3.84
N ASP A 43 -3.14 1.70 4.33
CA ASP A 43 -1.84 1.17 3.97
C ASP A 43 -1.38 0.15 5.02
N CYS A 44 -1.41 -1.13 4.66
CA CYS A 44 -1.03 -2.23 5.55
C CYS A 44 0.46 -2.56 5.39
N ALA A 45 1.16 -2.73 6.52
CA ALA A 45 2.62 -2.81 6.58
C ALA A 45 3.30 -1.57 5.98
N CYS A 46 2.83 -0.39 6.39
CA CYS A 46 3.21 0.90 5.80
C CYS A 46 4.67 1.30 6.02
N GLY A 47 5.41 0.58 6.87
CA GLY A 47 6.81 0.84 7.16
C GLY A 47 7.04 2.26 7.67
N THR A 48 7.87 3.03 6.97
CA THR A 48 8.10 4.45 7.30
C THR A 48 6.92 5.35 6.91
N GLY A 49 6.01 4.89 6.04
CA GLY A 49 4.77 5.55 5.62
C GLY A 49 4.82 6.22 4.22
N GLN A 50 5.75 5.83 3.35
CA GLN A 50 5.99 6.51 2.07
C GLN A 50 4.73 6.58 1.19
N HIS A 51 3.99 5.47 1.12
CA HIS A 51 2.74 5.42 0.38
C HIS A 51 1.64 6.24 1.04
N LEU A 52 1.56 6.28 2.39
CA LEU A 52 0.65 7.18 3.10
C LEU A 52 0.84 8.63 2.67
N TYR A 53 2.09 9.10 2.63
CA TYR A 53 2.41 10.47 2.23
C TYR A 53 2.02 10.73 0.77
N MET A 54 2.40 9.83 -0.14
CA MET A 54 2.02 9.91 -1.56
C MET A 54 0.50 9.99 -1.73
N MET A 55 -0.25 9.08 -1.10
CA MET A 55 -1.70 8.99 -1.24
C MET A 55 -2.41 10.18 -0.58
N ASN A 56 -1.87 10.72 0.51
CA ASN A 56 -2.36 11.95 1.11
C ASN A 56 -2.18 13.16 0.16
N LYS A 57 -1.03 13.27 -0.52
CA LYS A 57 -0.80 14.30 -1.56
C LYS A 57 -1.72 14.15 -2.77
N LEU A 58 -2.19 12.94 -3.06
CA LEU A 58 -3.23 12.68 -4.07
C LEU A 58 -4.66 13.03 -3.57
N GLY A 59 -4.80 13.54 -2.34
CA GLY A 59 -6.07 14.01 -1.78
C GLY A 59 -6.89 12.93 -1.07
N MET A 60 -6.31 11.77 -0.76
CA MET A 60 -6.99 10.70 -0.03
C MET A 60 -6.91 10.92 1.49
N VAL A 61 -7.94 10.45 2.21
CA VAL A 61 -7.85 10.23 3.65
C VAL A 61 -7.07 8.94 3.88
N VAL A 62 -5.91 9.00 4.50
CA VAL A 62 -5.02 7.83 4.63
C VAL A 62 -4.92 7.38 6.08
N GLU A 63 -4.93 6.07 6.28
CA GLU A 63 -4.64 5.40 7.54
C GLU A 63 -3.55 4.36 7.30
N GLY A 64 -2.63 4.18 8.25
CA GLY A 64 -1.53 3.24 8.15
C GLY A 64 -1.54 2.23 9.29
N SER A 65 -1.12 1.00 8.99
CA SER A 65 -0.92 -0.05 9.99
C SER A 65 0.45 -0.68 9.77
N ASP A 66 1.24 -0.81 10.83
CA ASP A 66 2.51 -1.53 10.80
C ASP A 66 2.78 -2.16 12.16
N LEU A 67 3.51 -3.28 12.17
CA LEU A 67 3.93 -3.97 13.38
C LEU A 67 4.82 -3.10 14.27
N TYR A 68 5.55 -2.13 13.69
CA TYR A 68 6.46 -1.25 14.43
C TYR A 68 6.10 0.23 14.26
N HIS A 69 5.41 0.78 15.26
CA HIS A 69 5.15 2.23 15.36
C HIS A 69 5.90 2.82 16.55
N SER A 70 7.08 3.40 16.31
CA SER A 70 7.70 4.30 17.28
C SER A 70 8.44 5.43 16.57
N VAL A 71 8.43 6.63 17.17
CA VAL A 71 9.10 7.84 16.65
C VAL A 71 10.64 7.70 16.63
N LYS A 72 11.20 6.61 17.18
CA LYS A 72 12.63 6.29 17.15
C LYS A 72 12.78 4.80 16.88
N ARG A 73 13.23 4.43 15.68
CA ARG A 73 13.66 3.05 15.40
C ARG A 73 14.77 2.68 16.39
N THR A 74 14.43 1.92 17.43
CA THR A 74 15.44 1.18 18.20
C THR A 74 15.70 -0.10 17.43
N GLU A 75 16.79 -0.09 16.66
CA GLU A 75 17.38 -1.31 16.12
C GLU A 75 17.52 -2.33 17.26
N SER A 76 17.09 -3.56 17.02
CA SER A 76 17.17 -4.73 17.92
C SER A 76 15.95 -4.97 18.81
N ASN A 77 14.88 -5.50 18.23
CA ASN A 77 14.08 -6.50 18.95
C ASN A 77 13.97 -7.74 18.06
N GLN A 78 14.59 -8.83 18.50
CA GLN A 78 14.37 -10.15 17.89
C GLN A 78 12.97 -10.63 18.29
N TYR A 79 12.00 -10.42 17.42
CA TYR A 79 10.72 -11.10 17.49
C TYR A 79 10.74 -12.27 16.50
N ASP A 80 10.22 -13.43 16.90
CA ASP A 80 9.86 -14.52 15.99
C ASP A 80 8.66 -14.08 15.16
N ILE A 81 8.90 -13.26 14.14
CA ILE A 81 7.88 -12.91 13.16
C ILE A 81 7.78 -14.07 12.18
N CYS A 82 6.74 -14.90 12.34
CA CYS A 82 6.30 -15.79 11.27
C CYS A 82 5.60 -14.96 10.20
N ASN A 83 6.36 -14.51 9.19
CA ASN A 83 5.78 -13.88 8.01
C ASN A 83 4.95 -14.90 7.24
N LYS A 84 3.62 -14.80 7.31
CA LYS A 84 2.75 -15.46 6.34
C LYS A 84 2.65 -14.55 5.11
N ILE A 85 3.23 -15.00 4.00
CA ILE A 85 3.00 -14.37 2.70
C ILE A 85 1.60 -14.80 2.23
N LEU A 86 0.74 -13.82 1.95
CA LEU A 86 -0.57 -14.07 1.35
C LEU A 86 -0.42 -14.11 -0.16
N LEU A 87 -0.86 -15.21 -0.77
CA LEU A 87 -0.89 -15.38 -2.22
C LEU A 87 -2.31 -15.20 -2.76
N ASP A 88 -2.47 -15.32 -4.07
CA ASP A 88 -3.74 -15.05 -4.76
C ASP A 88 -4.92 -15.87 -4.19
N ASP A 89 -4.71 -17.15 -3.86
CA ASP A 89 -5.75 -17.98 -3.23
C ASP A 89 -6.08 -17.56 -1.80
N ASP A 90 -5.10 -17.09 -1.01
CA ASP A 90 -5.38 -16.53 0.33
C ASP A 90 -6.26 -15.29 0.19
N TYR A 91 -5.93 -14.37 -0.72
CA TYR A 91 -6.70 -13.16 -0.93
C TYR A 91 -8.10 -13.42 -1.45
N LYS A 92 -8.28 -14.35 -2.40
CA LYS A 92 -9.63 -14.75 -2.88
C LYS A 92 -10.51 -15.19 -1.72
N ASN A 93 -9.99 -16.03 -0.83
CA ASN A 93 -10.73 -16.53 0.33
C ASN A 93 -11.02 -15.41 1.33
N LEU A 94 -10.01 -14.61 1.70
CA LEU A 94 -10.19 -13.50 2.65
C LEU A 94 -11.20 -12.46 2.15
N LEU A 95 -11.16 -12.12 0.86
CA LEU A 95 -12.08 -11.17 0.25
C LEU A 95 -13.50 -11.75 0.16
N ALA A 96 -13.64 -13.03 -0.21
CA ALA A 96 -14.94 -13.70 -0.21
C ALA A 96 -15.56 -13.74 1.20
N ASP A 97 -14.77 -14.08 2.23
CA ASP A 97 -15.22 -14.10 3.63
C ASP A 97 -15.63 -12.70 4.13
N ALA A 98 -14.96 -11.65 3.65
CA ALA A 98 -15.31 -10.26 3.91
C ALA A 98 -16.53 -9.75 3.10
N GLY A 99 -17.12 -10.60 2.26
CA GLY A 99 -18.33 -10.33 1.49
C GLY A 99 -18.08 -9.62 0.15
N PHE A 100 -16.87 -9.68 -0.40
CA PHE A 100 -16.59 -9.24 -1.77
C PHE A 100 -16.91 -10.35 -2.77
N SER A 101 -17.56 -10.01 -3.87
CA SER A 101 -18.08 -10.98 -4.84
C SER A 101 -17.44 -10.88 -6.23
N LYS A 102 -16.99 -9.69 -6.64
CA LYS A 102 -16.30 -9.46 -7.91
C LYS A 102 -14.83 -9.23 -7.64
N ILE A 103 -13.98 -10.22 -7.89
CA ILE A 103 -12.54 -10.16 -7.61
C ILE A 103 -11.78 -10.26 -8.93
N HIS A 104 -10.96 -9.26 -9.21
CA HIS A 104 -10.04 -9.22 -10.35
C HIS A 104 -8.60 -9.16 -9.84
N ILE A 105 -7.70 -9.95 -10.44
CA ILE A 105 -6.29 -10.06 -10.03
C ILE A 105 -5.41 -9.75 -11.23
N TYR A 106 -4.51 -8.79 -11.05
CA TYR A 106 -3.61 -8.26 -12.07
C TYR A 106 -2.15 -8.40 -11.65
N GLY A 107 -1.26 -8.56 -12.63
CA GLY A 107 0.17 -8.78 -12.42
C GLY A 107 1.04 -7.53 -12.55
N ASP A 108 0.49 -6.45 -13.09
CA ASP A 108 1.23 -5.22 -13.39
C ASP A 108 0.33 -3.98 -13.41
N TYR A 109 0.95 -2.80 -13.55
CA TYR A 109 0.25 -1.51 -13.52
C TYR A 109 -0.55 -1.23 -14.80
N GLU A 110 -0.28 -1.97 -15.87
CA GLU A 110 -1.01 -1.99 -17.13
C GLU A 110 -2.30 -2.84 -17.05
N MET A 111 -2.56 -3.48 -15.91
CA MET A 111 -3.74 -4.30 -15.65
C MET A 111 -3.81 -5.57 -16.50
N HIS A 112 -2.66 -6.17 -16.84
CA HIS A 112 -2.64 -7.52 -17.40
C HIS A 112 -2.98 -8.55 -16.33
N ASN A 113 -3.59 -9.66 -16.76
CA ASN A 113 -3.97 -10.74 -15.85
C ASN A 113 -2.75 -11.29 -15.10
N TYR A 114 -2.92 -11.54 -13.80
CA TYR A 114 -1.89 -12.14 -12.99
C TYR A 114 -1.57 -13.59 -13.41
N ASP A 115 -0.28 -13.88 -13.51
CA ASP A 115 0.30 -15.20 -13.70
C ASP A 115 1.35 -15.44 -12.60
N LYS A 116 1.15 -16.51 -11.83
CA LYS A 116 1.96 -16.82 -10.65
C LYS A 116 3.42 -17.16 -10.95
N ASP A 117 3.72 -17.59 -12.18
CA ASP A 117 5.04 -18.07 -12.57
C ASP A 117 5.88 -16.93 -13.17
N SER A 118 5.25 -15.83 -13.58
CA SER A 118 5.90 -14.71 -14.28
C SER A 118 5.71 -13.34 -13.64
N ASN A 119 4.74 -13.15 -12.74
CA ASN A 119 4.51 -11.89 -12.05
C ASN A 119 4.96 -11.92 -10.58
N TRP A 120 5.77 -10.94 -10.20
CA TRP A 120 6.23 -10.72 -8.83
C TRP A 120 5.31 -9.80 -8.02
N ARG A 121 4.34 -9.16 -8.68
CA ARG A 121 3.36 -8.24 -8.10
C ARG A 121 1.96 -8.84 -8.22
N ILE A 122 1.16 -8.63 -7.18
CA ILE A 122 -0.27 -8.95 -7.16
C ILE A 122 -1.03 -7.65 -6.89
N ILE A 123 -1.93 -7.29 -7.80
CA ILE A 123 -2.86 -6.17 -7.65
C ILE A 123 -4.26 -6.74 -7.67
N ILE A 124 -5.05 -6.48 -6.63
CA ILE A 124 -6.40 -7.02 -6.50
C ILE A 124 -7.40 -5.89 -6.45
N ILE A 125 -8.41 -5.96 -7.30
CA ILE A 125 -9.57 -5.08 -7.27
C ILE A 125 -10.78 -5.93 -6.93
N ALA A 126 -11.46 -5.58 -5.83
CA ALA A 126 -12.61 -6.30 -5.34
C ALA A 126 -13.80 -5.38 -5.09
N GLU A 127 -14.99 -5.82 -5.51
CA GLU A 127 -16.27 -5.13 -5.26
C GLU A 127 -17.24 -6.07 -4.53
N LYS A 128 -18.10 -5.50 -3.66
CA LYS A 128 -19.17 -6.24 -2.97
C LYS A 128 -20.32 -6.56 -3.91
#